data_AF-A0A9D2PKI2-F1
#
_entry.id   AF-A0A9D2PKI2-F1
#
_cell.length_a   1.000
_cell.length_b   1.000
_cell.length_c   1.000
_cell.angle_alpha   90.00
_cell.angle_beta   90.00
_cell.angle_gamma   90.00
#
_symmetry.space_group_name_H-M   'P 1'
#
loop_
_entity.id
_entity.type
_entity.pdbx_description
1 polymer ?
#
loop_
_entity_poly.entity_id
_entity_poly.type
_entity_poly.pdbx_seq_one_letter_code
_entity_poly.pdbx_strand_id
1 'polypeptide(L)'
;MIQCEVCGKQLPDDAAFCPRCGTIVKSRLEAEKQAKKKNKTKYLVLGVIAAVFVFAAGLIVWNIFLSSRTYDQRIEIAEEYSRDKDYDEALVAYAAACDQDPEKEEAYVGMCNVYMMQDEDAKAAAILQIGEAKVNSADQIQDKKQELSEMNGAEIFDEQAAVPEYTEVQGQDIARDKEQAKEQIADLTDEILYGISGQGNMKSVLFDDNIIYAENTQICQMDQNGNYKERIVELPLESSTYGKSDEVIKIVTDGVTVFVLTGGRESEIYAVDVDSKSYDQLLDIPETTENIWFYHNKVYYQYENSAGTVIVGTMNKDGTGKNERLEADHARSVTVNRDYIYYVMDNSGGTPALWREDLENRQTKSMFQFPSASSGEVTKAEITGNQCFYALEAGGNSEIYCYNMDTKENKKIADGELQNLYNGDVYYSRGDENSGFTFYKIAQDGEDKTELGTAHGQTIGIDLLKDRMLMREYFEEYDSSQENMAYGDLLFLLNLEEKTDNQKVINSSESNFKNELRRKLQGITDDGGFQQTSWT
;
A
#
# COMPACT_ATOMS: atom_id res chain seq x y z
N MET A 1 -44.61 18.19 -72.53
CA MET A 1 -45.79 17.54 -71.90
C MET A 1 -45.45 16.07 -71.68
N ILE A 2 -45.82 15.51 -70.53
CA ILE A 2 -45.57 14.10 -70.16
C ILE A 2 -46.89 13.32 -70.08
N GLN A 3 -46.85 12.00 -70.30
CA GLN A 3 -48.03 11.15 -70.22
C GLN A 3 -48.02 10.32 -68.94
N CYS A 4 -49.16 10.26 -68.23
CA CYS A 4 -49.27 9.41 -67.06
C CYS A 4 -49.21 7.92 -67.46
N GLU A 5 -48.24 7.19 -66.90
CA GLU A 5 -48.00 5.78 -67.23
C GLU A 5 -49.14 4.84 -66.79
N VAL A 6 -50.00 5.26 -65.84
CA VAL A 6 -51.10 4.44 -65.31
C VAL A 6 -52.41 4.65 -66.04
N CYS A 7 -52.78 5.89 -66.36
CA CYS A 7 -54.10 6.20 -66.95
C CYS A 7 -54.03 6.88 -68.33
N GLY A 8 -52.83 7.10 -68.87
CA GLY A 8 -52.60 7.61 -70.22
C GLY A 8 -52.94 9.09 -70.44
N LYS A 9 -53.32 9.87 -69.41
CA LYS A 9 -53.64 11.30 -69.55
C LYS A 9 -52.37 12.13 -69.78
N GLN A 10 -52.40 13.08 -70.71
CA GLN A 10 -51.32 14.05 -70.90
C GLN A 10 -51.33 15.12 -69.80
N LEU A 11 -50.16 15.44 -69.29
CA LEU A 11 -49.91 16.35 -68.19
C LEU A 11 -48.84 17.40 -68.59
N PRO A 12 -48.88 18.59 -67.97
CA PRO A 12 -47.76 19.54 -68.00
C PRO A 12 -46.45 18.89 -67.52
N ASP A 13 -45.30 19.39 -68.00
CA ASP A 13 -43.97 18.84 -67.67
C ASP A 13 -43.59 19.00 -66.19
N ASP A 14 -44.29 19.86 -65.46
CA ASP A 14 -44.09 20.18 -64.04
C ASP A 14 -45.11 19.50 -63.09
N ALA A 15 -45.97 18.62 -63.62
CA ALA A 15 -47.01 17.97 -62.81
C ALA A 15 -46.40 16.96 -61.81
N ALA A 16 -46.61 17.19 -60.50
CA ALA A 16 -46.12 16.32 -59.43
C ALA A 16 -46.97 15.05 -59.22
N PHE A 17 -48.27 15.10 -59.55
CA PHE A 17 -49.22 13.99 -59.45
C PHE A 17 -50.24 14.04 -60.59
N CYS A 18 -50.74 12.88 -61.03
CA CYS A 18 -51.82 12.84 -62.01
C CYS A 18 -53.15 13.22 -61.35
N PRO A 19 -53.82 14.32 -61.73
CA PRO A 19 -55.08 14.73 -61.11
C PRO A 19 -56.25 13.80 -61.43
N ARG A 20 -56.08 12.82 -62.34
CA ARG A 20 -57.13 11.87 -62.69
C ARG A 20 -57.08 10.60 -61.83
N CYS A 21 -55.89 10.04 -61.60
CA CYS A 21 -55.73 8.75 -60.90
C CYS A 21 -54.90 8.83 -59.61
N GLY A 22 -54.36 10.01 -59.27
CA GLY A 22 -53.60 10.24 -58.04
C GLY A 22 -52.16 9.72 -58.05
N THR A 23 -51.68 9.11 -59.14
CA THR A 23 -50.31 8.57 -59.21
C THR A 23 -49.26 9.68 -59.28
N ILE A 24 -48.24 9.58 -58.42
CA ILE A 24 -47.09 10.51 -58.37
C ILE A 24 -46.20 10.31 -59.60
N VAL A 25 -45.75 11.42 -60.19
CA VAL A 25 -44.87 11.43 -61.37
C VAL A 25 -43.41 11.52 -60.92
N LYS A 26 -42.58 10.53 -61.27
CA LYS A 26 -41.24 10.30 -60.68
C LYS A 26 -40.10 11.23 -61.15
N SER A 27 -40.31 12.09 -62.14
CA SER A 27 -39.23 12.85 -62.82
C SER A 27 -38.52 13.93 -61.99
N ARG A 28 -39.00 14.29 -60.78
CA ARG A 28 -38.35 15.29 -59.91
C ARG A 28 -37.44 14.69 -58.81
N LEU A 29 -37.61 13.42 -58.44
CA LEU A 29 -36.81 12.78 -57.38
C LEU A 29 -35.34 12.54 -57.78
N GLU A 30 -35.05 12.52 -59.06
CA GLU A 30 -33.71 12.24 -59.61
C GLU A 30 -32.90 13.53 -59.86
N ALA A 31 -33.58 14.68 -60.08
CA ALA A 31 -32.93 15.98 -60.29
C ALA A 31 -32.44 16.66 -58.99
N GLU A 32 -33.03 16.36 -57.83
CA GLU A 32 -32.62 16.95 -56.53
C GLU A 32 -31.43 16.23 -55.86
N LYS A 33 -31.12 14.97 -56.26
CA LYS A 33 -30.05 14.18 -55.63
C LYS A 33 -28.62 14.55 -56.07
N GLN A 34 -28.44 15.28 -57.17
CA GLN A 34 -27.11 15.58 -57.71
C GLN A 34 -26.55 16.97 -57.34
N ALA A 35 -27.32 17.86 -56.70
CA ALA A 35 -26.89 19.26 -56.46
C ALA A 35 -26.46 19.60 -55.01
N LYS A 36 -26.48 18.66 -54.04
CA LYS A 36 -26.28 18.97 -52.60
C LYS A 36 -25.13 18.21 -51.90
N LYS A 37 -24.06 17.85 -52.60
CA LYS A 37 -22.88 17.19 -51.99
C LYS A 37 -21.58 17.96 -52.26
N LYS A 38 -21.47 19.20 -51.77
CA LYS A 38 -20.18 19.87 -51.54
C LYS A 38 -20.34 20.98 -50.50
N ASN A 39 -19.53 20.93 -49.43
CA ASN A 39 -19.25 22.01 -48.47
C ASN A 39 -20.16 22.20 -47.22
N LYS A 40 -20.39 21.15 -46.40
CA LYS A 40 -20.85 21.35 -45.00
C LYS A 40 -20.02 20.64 -43.91
N THR A 41 -19.00 19.88 -44.28
CA THR A 41 -18.22 19.08 -43.31
C THR A 41 -17.08 19.85 -42.61
N LYS A 42 -16.63 21.00 -43.13
CA LYS A 42 -15.49 21.74 -42.54
C LYS A 42 -15.83 22.56 -41.29
N TYR A 43 -17.04 23.12 -41.18
CA TYR A 43 -17.42 23.96 -40.03
C TYR A 43 -18.00 23.16 -38.85
N LEU A 44 -18.51 21.95 -39.10
CA LEU A 44 -19.00 21.05 -38.05
C LEU A 44 -17.80 20.39 -37.31
N VAL A 45 -16.73 20.05 -38.03
CA VAL A 45 -15.50 19.51 -37.44
C VAL A 45 -14.78 20.56 -36.58
N LEU A 46 -14.71 21.83 -37.00
CA LEU A 46 -14.08 22.88 -36.19
C LEU A 46 -14.84 23.19 -34.88
N GLY A 47 -16.18 23.15 -34.90
CA GLY A 47 -17.00 23.35 -33.72
C GLY A 47 -16.91 22.20 -32.71
N VAL A 48 -16.84 20.95 -33.20
CA VAL A 48 -16.61 19.77 -32.35
C VAL A 48 -15.20 19.78 -31.77
N ILE A 49 -14.17 20.15 -32.55
CA ILE A 49 -12.80 20.25 -32.04
C ILE A 49 -12.70 21.33 -30.95
N ALA A 50 -13.29 22.51 -31.14
CA ALA A 50 -13.28 23.55 -30.11
C ALA A 50 -14.04 23.14 -28.83
N ALA A 51 -15.18 22.46 -28.96
CA ALA A 51 -15.93 21.93 -27.83
C ALA A 51 -15.16 20.81 -27.11
N VAL A 52 -14.49 19.93 -27.85
CA VAL A 52 -13.60 18.89 -27.29
C VAL A 52 -12.39 19.50 -26.62
N PHE A 53 -11.82 20.60 -27.11
CA PHE A 53 -10.71 21.28 -26.43
C PHE A 53 -11.14 22.02 -25.17
N VAL A 54 -12.34 22.62 -25.13
CA VAL A 54 -12.89 23.22 -23.89
C VAL A 54 -13.28 22.14 -22.89
N PHE A 55 -13.83 21.02 -23.35
CA PHE A 55 -14.14 19.86 -22.51
C PHE A 55 -12.86 19.18 -22.02
N ALA A 56 -11.85 18.99 -22.87
CA ALA A 56 -10.55 18.44 -22.48
C ALA A 56 -9.78 19.39 -21.57
N ALA A 57 -9.80 20.70 -21.79
CA ALA A 57 -9.23 21.67 -20.85
C ALA A 57 -10.01 21.71 -19.53
N GLY A 58 -11.34 21.53 -19.57
CA GLY A 58 -12.17 21.34 -18.40
C GLY A 58 -11.85 20.04 -17.67
N LEU A 59 -11.58 18.94 -18.38
CA LEU A 59 -11.14 17.64 -17.83
C LEU A 59 -9.71 17.68 -17.32
N ILE A 60 -8.83 18.48 -17.91
CA ILE A 60 -7.45 18.68 -17.46
C ILE A 60 -7.45 19.59 -16.23
N VAL A 61 -8.24 20.67 -16.20
CA VAL A 61 -8.42 21.48 -15.00
C VAL A 61 -9.15 20.69 -13.92
N TRP A 62 -10.10 19.82 -14.26
CA TRP A 62 -10.76 18.88 -13.34
C TRP A 62 -9.81 17.80 -12.84
N ASN A 63 -8.91 17.25 -13.66
CA ASN A 63 -7.85 16.33 -13.23
C ASN A 63 -6.80 17.02 -12.36
N ILE A 64 -6.40 18.23 -12.71
CA ILE A 64 -5.48 19.05 -11.89
C ILE A 64 -6.16 19.49 -10.58
N PHE A 65 -7.48 19.67 -10.56
CA PHE A 65 -8.28 19.97 -9.35
C PHE A 65 -8.61 18.69 -8.54
N LEU A 66 -8.70 17.52 -9.19
CA LEU A 66 -8.78 16.19 -8.56
C LEU A 66 -7.47 15.79 -7.87
N SER A 67 -6.32 16.33 -8.31
CA SER A 67 -5.02 16.18 -7.64
C SER A 67 -4.91 16.93 -6.30
N SER A 68 -5.98 17.59 -5.85
CA SER A 68 -6.12 18.13 -4.49
C SER A 68 -7.44 17.68 -3.88
N ARG A 69 -7.60 16.40 -3.53
CA ARG A 69 -8.86 15.96 -2.91
C ARG A 69 -9.08 16.67 -1.57
N THR A 70 -10.22 17.35 -1.46
CA THR A 70 -10.69 17.99 -0.22
C THR A 70 -11.32 16.94 0.69
N TYR A 71 -11.32 17.16 2.01
CA TYR A 71 -11.96 16.31 3.02
C TYR A 71 -13.28 15.69 2.53
N ASP A 72 -14.18 16.52 2.00
CA ASP A 72 -15.53 16.12 1.57
C ASP A 72 -15.53 15.04 0.47
N GLN A 73 -14.50 15.00 -0.39
CA GLN A 73 -14.38 13.96 -1.42
C GLN A 73 -13.89 12.63 -0.84
N ARG A 74 -13.03 12.66 0.19
CA ARG A 74 -12.59 11.45 0.89
C ARG A 74 -13.74 10.82 1.66
N ILE A 75 -14.60 11.66 2.27
CA ILE A 75 -15.87 11.19 2.85
C ILE A 75 -16.75 10.53 1.79
N GLU A 76 -16.94 11.16 0.62
CA GLU A 76 -17.78 10.58 -0.44
C GLU A 76 -17.27 9.21 -0.91
N ILE A 77 -15.95 9.05 -1.08
CA ILE A 77 -15.31 7.79 -1.45
C ILE A 77 -15.47 6.75 -0.33
N ALA A 78 -15.25 7.16 0.92
CA ALA A 78 -15.42 6.27 2.06
C ALA A 78 -16.87 5.78 2.20
N GLU A 79 -17.84 6.66 1.97
CA GLU A 79 -19.27 6.32 1.92
C GLU A 79 -19.61 5.39 0.74
N GLU A 80 -18.94 5.53 -0.40
CA GLU A 80 -19.08 4.65 -1.56
C GLU A 80 -18.58 3.23 -1.23
N TYR A 81 -17.33 3.09 -0.77
CA TYR A 81 -16.78 1.80 -0.33
C TYR A 81 -17.63 1.17 0.78
N SER A 82 -18.08 1.97 1.75
CA SER A 82 -18.95 1.52 2.84
C SER A 82 -20.28 0.97 2.32
N ARG A 83 -20.85 1.58 1.27
CA ARG A 83 -22.09 1.13 0.62
C ARG A 83 -21.89 -0.16 -0.16
N ASP A 84 -20.73 -0.31 -0.79
CA ASP A 84 -20.35 -1.49 -1.55
C ASP A 84 -19.87 -2.65 -0.65
N LYS A 85 -19.71 -2.36 0.65
CA LYS A 85 -19.27 -3.25 1.74
C LYS A 85 -17.78 -3.61 1.70
N ASP A 86 -17.01 -2.78 1.02
CA ASP A 86 -15.56 -2.78 1.02
C ASP A 86 -15.10 -2.01 2.27
N TYR A 87 -15.28 -2.66 3.42
CA TYR A 87 -15.19 -2.00 4.73
C TYR A 87 -13.78 -1.55 5.06
N ASP A 88 -12.75 -2.28 4.64
CA ASP A 88 -11.35 -1.93 4.91
C ASP A 88 -10.98 -0.65 4.14
N GLU A 89 -11.39 -0.57 2.88
CA GLU A 89 -11.19 0.56 1.98
C GLU A 89 -11.98 1.79 2.47
N ALA A 90 -13.20 1.57 2.96
CA ALA A 90 -14.00 2.61 3.60
C ALA A 90 -13.31 3.19 4.84
N LEU A 91 -12.79 2.32 5.72
CA LEU A 91 -12.07 2.72 6.92
C LEU A 91 -10.81 3.52 6.56
N VAL A 92 -10.00 3.05 5.61
CA VAL A 92 -8.81 3.78 5.12
C VAL A 92 -9.19 5.15 4.55
N ALA A 93 -10.25 5.24 3.74
CA ALA A 93 -10.68 6.50 3.15
C ALA A 93 -11.20 7.49 4.20
N TYR A 94 -11.98 7.04 5.19
CA TYR A 94 -12.38 7.88 6.32
C TYR A 94 -11.18 8.30 7.17
N ALA A 95 -10.23 7.40 7.41
CA ALA A 95 -9.01 7.69 8.15
C ALA A 95 -8.18 8.79 7.48
N ALA A 96 -8.01 8.69 6.17
CA ALA A 96 -7.31 9.68 5.40
C ALA A 96 -8.05 11.04 5.38
N ALA A 97 -9.37 11.05 5.53
CA ALA A 97 -10.14 12.26 5.77
C ALA A 97 -9.84 12.86 7.17
N CYS A 98 -9.78 12.02 8.21
CA CYS A 98 -9.38 12.43 9.56
C CYS A 98 -7.95 12.98 9.64
N ASP A 99 -6.97 12.39 8.94
CA ASP A 99 -5.60 12.91 8.90
C ASP A 99 -5.54 14.31 8.27
N GLN A 100 -6.37 14.54 7.24
CA GLN A 100 -6.46 15.83 6.57
C GLN A 100 -7.13 16.91 7.43
N ASP A 101 -8.21 16.58 8.12
CA ASP A 101 -8.94 17.50 9.00
C ASP A 101 -9.53 16.74 10.21
N PRO A 102 -8.78 16.65 11.32
CA PRO A 102 -9.18 15.88 12.49
C PRO A 102 -10.29 16.56 13.31
N GLU A 103 -10.65 17.82 13.00
CA GLU A 103 -11.65 18.56 13.77
C GLU A 103 -13.09 18.30 13.31
N LYS A 104 -13.26 17.52 12.23
CA LYS A 104 -14.55 17.20 11.62
C LYS A 104 -15.05 15.81 12.02
N GLU A 105 -16.28 15.76 12.49
CA GLU A 105 -16.90 14.55 13.05
C GLU A 105 -17.34 13.52 12.01
N GLU A 106 -17.55 13.91 10.75
CA GLU A 106 -18.11 13.05 9.70
C GLU A 106 -17.29 11.77 9.47
N ALA A 107 -15.96 11.90 9.46
CA ALA A 107 -15.05 10.77 9.27
C ALA A 107 -15.10 9.78 10.45
N TYR A 108 -15.13 10.27 11.69
CA TYR A 108 -15.26 9.42 12.89
C TYR A 108 -16.61 8.70 12.92
N VAL A 109 -17.69 9.40 12.59
CA VAL A 109 -19.03 8.81 12.50
C VAL A 109 -19.09 7.80 11.36
N GLY A 110 -18.45 8.07 10.23
CA GLY A 110 -18.30 7.15 9.11
C GLY A 110 -17.61 5.85 9.49
N MET A 111 -16.44 5.93 10.13
CA MET A 111 -15.72 4.75 10.65
C MET A 111 -16.55 3.99 11.68
N CYS A 112 -17.24 4.68 12.60
CA CYS A 112 -18.15 4.06 13.54
C CYS A 112 -19.26 3.26 12.83
N ASN A 113 -19.88 3.82 11.79
CA ASN A 113 -20.91 3.13 11.02
C ASN A 113 -20.37 1.86 10.35
N VAL A 114 -19.15 1.92 9.79
CA VAL A 114 -18.50 0.77 9.17
C VAL A 114 -18.26 -0.34 10.20
N TYR A 115 -17.70 -0.01 11.36
CA TYR A 115 -17.49 -0.98 12.43
C TYR A 115 -18.79 -1.62 12.93
N MET A 116 -19.87 -0.82 13.07
CA MET A 116 -21.19 -1.37 13.40
C MET A 116 -21.71 -2.33 12.32
N MET A 117 -21.43 -2.08 11.03
CA MET A 117 -21.81 -2.99 9.94
C MET A 117 -20.98 -4.27 9.89
N GLN A 118 -19.81 -4.28 10.55
CA GLN A 118 -18.97 -5.45 10.74
C GLN A 118 -19.28 -6.20 12.05
N ASP A 119 -20.31 -5.78 12.79
CA ASP A 119 -20.64 -6.26 14.14
C ASP A 119 -19.48 -6.04 15.16
N GLU A 120 -18.60 -5.07 14.89
CA GLU A 120 -17.44 -4.71 15.73
C GLU A 120 -17.74 -3.49 16.63
N ASP A 121 -18.82 -3.60 17.41
CA ASP A 121 -19.37 -2.47 18.19
C ASP A 121 -18.39 -1.86 19.20
N ALA A 122 -17.45 -2.65 19.72
CA ALA A 122 -16.38 -2.16 20.59
C ALA A 122 -15.48 -1.14 19.87
N LYS A 123 -15.03 -1.46 18.65
CA LYS A 123 -14.23 -0.55 17.82
C LYS A 123 -15.04 0.67 17.40
N ALA A 124 -16.33 0.49 17.11
CA ALA A 124 -17.24 1.60 16.82
C ALA A 124 -17.30 2.60 18.00
N ALA A 125 -17.40 2.10 19.24
CA ALA A 125 -17.39 2.94 20.44
C ALA A 125 -16.06 3.68 20.63
N ALA A 126 -14.93 2.99 20.44
CA ALA A 126 -13.60 3.57 20.55
C ALA A 126 -13.39 4.75 19.58
N ILE A 127 -13.77 4.59 18.31
CA ILE A 127 -13.68 5.64 17.29
C ILE A 127 -14.46 6.90 17.68
N LEU A 128 -15.67 6.73 18.23
CA LEU A 128 -16.47 7.89 18.68
C LEU A 128 -15.81 8.62 19.86
N GLN A 129 -15.16 7.91 20.78
CA GLN A 129 -14.40 8.52 21.88
C GLN A 129 -13.17 9.29 21.38
N ILE A 130 -12.46 8.74 20.40
CA ILE A 130 -11.32 9.42 19.76
C ILE A 130 -11.78 10.71 19.07
N GLY A 131 -12.87 10.63 18.29
CA GLY A 131 -13.45 11.78 17.62
C GLY A 131 -13.85 12.87 18.61
N GLU A 132 -14.55 12.51 19.69
CA GLU A 132 -14.97 13.45 20.75
C GLU A 132 -13.80 14.25 21.36
N ALA A 133 -12.62 13.64 21.47
CA ALA A 133 -11.42 14.31 21.97
C ALA A 133 -10.75 15.26 20.95
N LYS A 134 -11.05 15.11 19.66
CA LYS A 134 -10.39 15.83 18.56
C LYS A 134 -11.27 16.89 17.89
N VAL A 135 -12.59 16.72 17.89
CA VAL A 135 -13.51 17.61 17.16
C VAL A 135 -13.89 18.86 17.94
N ASN A 136 -14.17 19.94 17.21
CA ASN A 136 -14.66 21.19 17.80
C ASN A 136 -16.17 21.18 18.08
N SER A 137 -16.91 20.31 17.39
CA SER A 137 -18.35 20.09 17.52
C SER A 137 -18.59 18.59 17.41
N ALA A 138 -19.27 18.01 18.38
CA ALA A 138 -19.42 16.56 18.52
C ALA A 138 -20.90 16.12 18.42
N ASP A 139 -21.76 16.91 17.77
CA ASP A 139 -23.21 16.66 17.73
C ASP A 139 -23.53 15.30 17.08
N GLN A 140 -22.97 15.00 15.90
CA GLN A 140 -23.15 13.70 15.24
C GLN A 140 -22.49 12.56 16.03
N ILE A 141 -21.35 12.84 16.68
CA ILE A 141 -20.71 11.86 17.57
C ILE A 141 -21.61 11.53 18.75
N GLN A 142 -22.23 12.52 19.41
CA GLN A 142 -23.16 12.28 20.52
C GLN A 142 -24.39 11.50 20.06
N ASP A 143 -24.96 11.85 18.91
CA ASP A 143 -26.11 11.14 18.33
C ASP A 143 -25.76 9.67 18.09
N LYS A 144 -24.58 9.40 17.53
CA LYS A 144 -24.11 8.04 17.28
C LYS A 144 -23.77 7.28 18.56
N LYS A 145 -23.23 7.97 19.58
CA LYS A 145 -23.00 7.38 20.91
C LYS A 145 -24.32 6.97 21.57
N GLN A 146 -25.36 7.79 21.42
CA GLN A 146 -26.70 7.44 21.91
C GLN A 146 -27.24 6.20 21.18
N GLU A 147 -27.17 6.17 19.84
CA GLU A 147 -27.61 5.02 19.04
C GLU A 147 -26.94 3.72 19.48
N LEU A 148 -25.61 3.73 19.61
CA LEU A 148 -24.84 2.55 20.02
C LEU A 148 -25.13 2.15 21.47
N SER A 149 -25.35 3.12 22.36
CA SER A 149 -25.77 2.87 23.76
C SER A 149 -27.16 2.25 23.85
N GLU A 150 -28.07 2.58 22.94
CA GLU A 150 -29.42 1.98 22.89
C GLU A 150 -29.37 0.53 22.40
N MET A 151 -28.44 0.20 21.50
CA MET A 151 -28.22 -1.15 21.00
C MET A 151 -27.52 -2.05 22.01
N ASN A 152 -26.45 -1.55 22.63
CA ASN A 152 -25.49 -2.37 23.39
C ASN A 152 -25.41 -2.05 24.88
N GLY A 153 -26.16 -1.04 25.35
CA GLY A 153 -26.05 -0.50 26.70
C GLY A 153 -24.99 0.59 26.79
N ALA A 154 -25.21 1.59 27.65
CA ALA A 154 -24.28 2.71 27.84
C ALA A 154 -22.89 2.27 28.32
N GLU A 155 -22.80 1.07 28.91
CA GLU A 155 -21.56 0.45 29.36
C GLU A 155 -20.59 0.19 28.21
N ILE A 156 -21.03 0.16 26.94
CA ILE A 156 -20.13 0.01 25.78
C ILE A 156 -19.12 1.16 25.61
N PHE A 157 -19.47 2.33 26.16
CA PHE A 157 -18.58 3.49 26.20
C PHE A 157 -17.75 3.56 27.48
N ASP A 158 -17.86 2.56 28.35
CA ASP A 158 -16.86 2.39 29.38
C ASP A 158 -15.58 1.91 28.69
N GLU A 159 -14.44 2.51 29.07
CA GLU A 159 -13.09 2.25 28.53
C GLU A 159 -12.71 0.74 28.53
N GLN A 160 -13.47 -0.10 29.23
CA GLN A 160 -13.32 -1.55 29.37
C GLN A 160 -14.16 -2.38 28.38
N ALA A 161 -15.21 -1.79 27.79
CA ALA A 161 -16.14 -2.46 26.87
C ALA A 161 -15.97 -1.99 25.40
N ALA A 162 -15.32 -0.84 25.17
CA ALA A 162 -14.92 -0.34 23.85
C ALA A 162 -13.70 -1.11 23.26
N VAL A 163 -13.28 -2.19 23.90
CA VAL A 163 -12.12 -3.02 23.56
C VAL A 163 -12.63 -4.43 23.23
N PRO A 164 -12.20 -5.08 22.12
CA PRO A 164 -12.73 -6.38 21.70
C PRO A 164 -12.69 -7.45 22.82
N GLU A 165 -13.77 -8.24 22.86
CA GLU A 165 -14.25 -9.12 23.93
C GLU A 165 -13.21 -9.72 24.92
N TYR A 166 -13.34 -9.38 26.22
CA TYR A 166 -12.60 -10.03 27.32
C TYR A 166 -13.55 -10.62 28.37
N THR A 167 -13.36 -11.90 28.72
CA THR A 167 -14.06 -12.56 29.82
C THR A 167 -13.37 -12.35 31.18
N GLU A 168 -14.19 -12.06 32.19
CA GLU A 168 -13.88 -11.64 33.57
C GLU A 168 -12.97 -12.56 34.40
N VAL A 169 -11.95 -11.99 35.09
CA VAL A 169 -11.55 -12.39 36.46
C VAL A 169 -11.10 -11.15 37.27
N GLN A 170 -11.40 -11.17 38.58
CA GLN A 170 -11.44 -10.02 39.49
C GLN A 170 -10.08 -9.44 39.94
N GLY A 171 -10.00 -8.09 39.91
CA GLY A 171 -9.72 -7.33 41.13
C GLY A 171 -8.25 -7.08 41.54
N GLN A 172 -7.36 -6.93 40.57
CA GLN A 172 -6.10 -6.16 40.64
C GLN A 172 -5.63 -5.80 39.21
N ASP A 173 -6.16 -6.52 38.22
CA ASP A 173 -6.00 -6.34 36.77
C ASP A 173 -6.61 -5.04 36.22
N ILE A 174 -7.64 -4.48 36.86
CA ILE A 174 -8.42 -3.31 36.37
C ILE A 174 -7.57 -2.08 35.97
N ALA A 175 -6.43 -1.82 36.62
CA ALA A 175 -5.56 -0.70 36.26
C ALA A 175 -4.59 -1.03 35.10
N ARG A 176 -4.19 -2.30 34.98
CA ARG A 176 -3.37 -2.81 33.87
C ARG A 176 -4.22 -2.94 32.61
N ASP A 177 -5.45 -3.42 32.76
CA ASP A 177 -6.43 -3.59 31.69
C ASP A 177 -6.84 -2.24 31.09
N LYS A 178 -6.87 -1.16 31.88
CA LYS A 178 -7.11 0.20 31.38
C LYS A 178 -5.98 0.76 30.54
N GLU A 179 -4.74 0.47 30.86
CA GLU A 179 -3.61 0.90 30.03
C GLU A 179 -3.49 0.04 28.76
N GLN A 180 -3.76 -1.27 28.85
CA GLN A 180 -3.86 -2.14 27.67
C GLN A 180 -5.02 -1.74 26.75
N ALA A 181 -6.17 -1.35 27.30
CA ALA A 181 -7.31 -0.82 26.55
C ALA A 181 -6.94 0.44 25.75
N LYS A 182 -6.28 1.41 26.40
CA LYS A 182 -5.80 2.62 25.74
C LYS A 182 -4.77 2.32 24.65
N GLU A 183 -3.89 1.36 24.89
CA GLU A 183 -2.87 0.93 23.93
C GLU A 183 -3.53 0.32 22.69
N GLN A 184 -4.51 -0.58 22.85
CA GLN A 184 -5.26 -1.15 21.74
C GLN A 184 -6.06 -0.12 20.96
N ILE A 185 -6.68 0.86 21.63
CA ILE A 185 -7.40 1.96 20.97
C ILE A 185 -6.42 2.82 20.14
N ALA A 186 -5.23 3.08 20.67
CA ALA A 186 -4.20 3.86 20.00
C ALA A 186 -3.56 3.11 18.82
N ASP A 187 -3.37 1.79 18.95
CA ASP A 187 -2.88 0.92 17.87
C ASP A 187 -3.91 0.79 16.75
N LEU A 188 -5.20 0.63 17.09
CA LEU A 188 -6.29 0.63 16.12
C LEU A 188 -6.35 1.96 15.36
N THR A 189 -6.15 3.07 16.07
CA THR A 189 -6.11 4.41 15.45
C THR A 189 -4.92 4.56 14.51
N ASP A 190 -3.75 4.03 14.88
CA ASP A 190 -2.55 4.09 14.04
C ASP A 190 -2.65 3.15 12.83
N GLU A 191 -3.26 1.98 12.98
CA GLU A 191 -3.54 1.06 11.88
C GLU A 191 -4.48 1.71 10.85
N ILE A 192 -5.55 2.34 11.32
CA ILE A 192 -6.54 3.02 10.48
C ILE A 192 -5.93 4.27 9.81
N LEU A 193 -5.27 5.16 10.57
CA LEU A 193 -4.77 6.46 10.07
C LEU A 193 -3.46 6.35 9.30
N TYR A 194 -2.57 5.46 9.74
CA TYR A 194 -1.20 5.40 9.27
C TYR A 194 -0.86 4.11 8.56
N GLY A 195 -1.84 3.20 8.39
CA GLY A 195 -1.78 2.04 7.54
C GLY A 195 -0.41 1.39 7.60
N ILE A 196 -0.12 0.67 8.69
CA ILE A 196 1.16 -0.05 8.83
C ILE A 196 1.15 -1.21 7.82
N SER A 197 1.18 -0.90 6.52
CA SER A 197 1.78 -1.77 5.51
C SER A 197 3.22 -1.93 5.94
N GLY A 198 3.54 -3.16 6.37
CA GLY A 198 4.61 -3.47 7.30
C GLY A 198 5.96 -2.81 7.01
N GLN A 199 6.69 -2.49 8.07
CA GLN A 199 8.00 -1.86 7.99
C GLN A 199 9.13 -2.82 7.52
N GLY A 200 8.79 -4.05 7.11
CA GLY A 200 9.70 -5.04 6.51
C GLY A 200 9.74 -5.02 4.97
N ASN A 201 10.96 -4.97 4.42
CA ASN A 201 11.42 -5.26 3.04
C ASN A 201 10.39 -5.17 1.89
N MET A 202 9.99 -3.94 1.61
CA MET A 202 8.79 -3.58 0.86
C MET A 202 9.02 -3.50 -0.65
N LYS A 203 8.98 -4.60 -1.39
CA LYS A 203 8.91 -4.52 -2.87
C LYS A 203 7.48 -4.70 -3.39
N SER A 204 6.48 -4.64 -2.50
CA SER A 204 5.07 -4.65 -2.86
C SER A 204 4.19 -3.91 -1.86
N VAL A 205 2.98 -3.56 -2.30
CA VAL A 205 1.91 -2.95 -1.49
C VAL A 205 0.55 -3.48 -1.96
N LEU A 206 -0.43 -3.49 -1.06
CA LEU A 206 -1.83 -3.60 -1.43
C LEU A 206 -2.31 -2.23 -1.91
N PHE A 207 -2.89 -2.17 -3.10
CA PHE A 207 -3.42 -0.96 -3.72
C PHE A 207 -4.77 -1.29 -4.33
N ASP A 208 -5.83 -0.71 -3.77
CA ASP A 208 -7.21 -1.16 -3.97
C ASP A 208 -7.29 -2.70 -3.73
N ASP A 209 -7.88 -3.44 -4.66
CA ASP A 209 -7.98 -4.90 -4.61
C ASP A 209 -6.74 -5.64 -5.18
N ASN A 210 -5.72 -4.92 -5.63
CA ASN A 210 -4.57 -5.51 -6.33
C ASN A 210 -3.28 -5.38 -5.52
N ILE A 211 -2.36 -6.30 -5.79
CA ILE A 211 -1.01 -6.26 -5.26
C ILE A 211 -0.13 -5.58 -6.29
N ILE A 212 0.43 -4.43 -5.95
CA ILE A 212 1.44 -3.75 -6.76
C ILE A 212 2.80 -4.20 -6.27
N TYR A 213 3.66 -4.66 -7.18
CA TYR A 213 4.94 -5.24 -6.80
C TYR A 213 6.02 -4.98 -7.85
N ALA A 214 7.28 -5.02 -7.42
CA ALA A 214 8.42 -4.86 -8.31
C ALA A 214 8.92 -6.19 -8.88
N GLU A 215 9.21 -6.23 -10.18
CA GLU A 215 10.04 -7.24 -10.82
C GLU A 215 11.26 -6.55 -11.45
N ASN A 216 12.39 -6.56 -10.75
CA ASN A 216 13.60 -5.81 -11.12
C ASN A 216 13.32 -4.29 -11.25
N THR A 217 13.21 -3.80 -12.48
CA THR A 217 12.94 -2.39 -12.84
C THR A 217 11.47 -2.14 -13.20
N GLN A 218 10.66 -3.19 -13.24
CA GLN A 218 9.26 -3.13 -13.63
C GLN A 218 8.37 -3.04 -12.41
N ILE A 219 7.34 -2.21 -12.50
CA ILE A 219 6.24 -2.19 -11.54
C ILE A 219 5.08 -2.94 -12.19
N CYS A 220 4.61 -3.96 -11.49
CA CYS A 220 3.60 -4.89 -11.95
C CYS A 220 2.43 -4.89 -10.98
N GLN A 221 1.28 -5.39 -11.45
CA GLN A 221 0.10 -5.66 -10.63
C GLN A 221 -0.34 -7.10 -10.78
N MET A 222 -0.97 -7.64 -9.74
CA MET A 222 -1.68 -8.93 -9.77
C MET A 222 -2.87 -8.89 -8.82
N ASP A 223 -3.83 -9.79 -9.00
CA ASP A 223 -4.90 -9.94 -8.01
C ASP A 223 -4.35 -10.54 -6.70
N GLN A 224 -5.14 -10.47 -5.62
CA GLN A 224 -4.77 -11.04 -4.32
C GLN A 224 -4.58 -12.56 -4.31
N ASN A 225 -4.93 -13.25 -5.39
CA ASN A 225 -4.70 -14.69 -5.57
C ASN A 225 -3.45 -14.99 -6.41
N GLY A 226 -2.71 -13.96 -6.84
CA GLY A 226 -1.51 -14.09 -7.66
C GLY A 226 -1.78 -14.24 -9.17
N ASN A 227 -3.03 -14.06 -9.61
CA ASN A 227 -3.42 -14.14 -11.01
C ASN A 227 -3.41 -12.77 -11.70
N TYR A 228 -3.70 -12.78 -13.02
CA TYR A 228 -3.84 -11.57 -13.84
C TYR A 228 -2.66 -10.61 -13.79
N LYS A 229 -1.45 -11.17 -13.80
CA LYS A 229 -0.20 -10.42 -13.78
C LYS A 229 -0.10 -9.48 -14.98
N GLU A 230 0.11 -8.21 -14.70
CA GLU A 230 0.26 -7.18 -15.72
C GLU A 230 1.38 -6.21 -15.35
N ARG A 231 2.23 -5.87 -16.32
CA ARG A 231 3.19 -4.78 -16.16
C ARG A 231 2.47 -3.43 -16.28
N ILE A 232 2.63 -2.59 -15.25
CA ILE A 232 2.14 -1.21 -15.20
C ILE A 232 3.14 -0.31 -15.93
N VAL A 233 4.36 -0.22 -15.42
CA VAL A 233 5.43 0.63 -15.97
C VAL A 233 6.78 -0.07 -15.89
N GLU A 234 7.73 0.41 -16.70
CA GLU A 234 9.14 0.07 -16.60
C GLU A 234 9.89 1.36 -16.27
N LEU A 235 10.55 1.39 -15.11
CA LEU A 235 11.31 2.55 -14.65
C LEU A 235 12.61 2.68 -15.45
N PRO A 236 13.10 3.91 -15.68
CA PRO A 236 14.21 4.19 -16.59
C PRO A 236 15.58 3.93 -15.93
N LEU A 237 15.73 2.77 -15.29
CA LEU A 237 16.92 2.37 -14.55
C LEU A 237 18.03 1.85 -15.49
N GLU A 238 19.29 2.24 -15.27
CA GLU A 238 20.38 1.79 -16.11
C GLU A 238 20.79 0.35 -15.72
N SER A 239 20.88 -0.55 -16.71
CA SER A 239 21.45 -1.88 -16.47
C SER A 239 22.95 -1.75 -16.19
N SER A 240 23.36 -1.82 -14.92
CA SER A 240 24.78 -1.69 -14.60
C SER A 240 25.58 -2.93 -15.02
N THR A 241 26.80 -2.70 -15.50
CA THR A 241 27.71 -3.73 -16.03
C THR A 241 28.60 -4.37 -14.95
N TYR A 242 28.46 -3.96 -13.68
CA TYR A 242 29.38 -4.32 -12.58
C TYR A 242 28.71 -4.34 -11.19
N GLY A 243 27.72 -5.22 -10.99
CA GLY A 243 27.43 -5.80 -9.66
C GLY A 243 26.66 -4.95 -8.63
N LYS A 244 26.14 -3.78 -8.99
CA LYS A 244 25.02 -3.11 -8.30
C LYS A 244 24.05 -2.64 -9.36
N SER A 245 23.08 -3.47 -9.74
CA SER A 245 22.05 -3.06 -10.71
C SER A 245 21.18 -2.01 -10.07
N ASP A 246 20.84 -0.97 -10.83
CA ASP A 246 19.77 -0.08 -10.42
C ASP A 246 18.49 -0.93 -10.28
N GLU A 247 17.90 -0.95 -9.09
CA GLU A 247 16.75 -1.80 -8.79
C GLU A 247 15.70 -1.06 -7.95
N VAL A 248 14.46 -1.55 -7.98
CA VAL A 248 13.47 -1.12 -7.00
C VAL A 248 13.86 -1.67 -5.64
N ILE A 249 14.04 -0.76 -4.67
CA ILE A 249 14.36 -1.09 -3.28
C ILE A 249 13.09 -1.15 -2.46
N LYS A 250 12.20 -0.16 -2.64
CA LYS A 250 11.03 -0.03 -1.79
C LYS A 250 9.79 0.51 -2.51
N ILE A 251 8.60 0.04 -2.14
CA ILE A 251 7.29 0.54 -2.60
C ILE A 251 6.46 0.90 -1.37
N VAL A 252 5.85 2.08 -1.38
CA VAL A 252 4.85 2.52 -0.38
C VAL A 252 3.66 3.14 -1.09
N THR A 253 2.51 3.25 -0.42
CA THR A 253 1.31 3.85 -0.99
C THR A 253 0.57 4.70 0.04
N ASP A 254 -0.15 5.72 -0.43
CA ASP A 254 -1.13 6.47 0.37
C ASP A 254 -2.58 6.01 0.09
N GLY A 255 -2.75 4.90 -0.61
CA GLY A 255 -4.02 4.40 -1.12
C GLY A 255 -4.49 5.07 -2.42
N VAL A 256 -3.73 6.01 -2.98
CA VAL A 256 -4.09 6.72 -4.23
C VAL A 256 -2.92 6.76 -5.21
N THR A 257 -1.69 6.86 -4.71
CA THR A 257 -0.45 6.94 -5.47
C THR A 257 0.53 5.92 -4.92
N VAL A 258 1.17 5.19 -5.83
CA VAL A 258 2.26 4.27 -5.49
C VAL A 258 3.59 5.02 -5.57
N PHE A 259 4.30 5.13 -4.45
CA PHE A 259 5.64 5.71 -4.42
C PHE A 259 6.69 4.59 -4.47
N VAL A 260 7.65 4.74 -5.37
CA VAL A 260 8.71 3.75 -5.58
C VAL A 260 10.06 4.39 -5.32
N LEU A 261 10.82 3.77 -4.43
CA LEU A 261 12.22 4.07 -4.20
C LEU A 261 13.09 3.11 -5.00
N THR A 262 14.03 3.67 -5.75
CA THR A 262 15.06 2.92 -6.46
C THR A 262 16.42 3.08 -5.79
N GLY A 263 17.26 2.05 -5.92
CA GLY A 263 18.62 2.00 -5.42
C GLY A 263 19.58 1.83 -6.58
N GLY A 264 20.80 2.32 -6.41
CA GLY A 264 21.78 2.41 -7.49
C GLY A 264 22.99 3.24 -7.09
N ARG A 265 23.60 3.93 -8.06
CA ARG A 265 24.60 4.98 -7.76
C ARG A 265 23.96 6.22 -7.13
N GLU A 266 22.79 6.58 -7.61
CA GLU A 266 21.93 7.63 -7.09
C GLU A 266 20.57 6.97 -6.85
N SER A 267 19.96 7.25 -5.70
CA SER A 267 18.62 6.74 -5.39
C SER A 267 17.59 7.73 -5.90
N GLU A 268 16.46 7.23 -6.40
CA GLU A 268 15.40 8.10 -6.92
C GLU A 268 14.05 7.71 -6.31
N ILE A 269 13.16 8.69 -6.19
CA ILE A 269 11.77 8.45 -5.81
C ILE A 269 10.87 8.79 -6.99
N TYR A 270 10.03 7.83 -7.35
CA TYR A 270 9.01 7.94 -8.38
C TYR A 270 7.61 7.90 -7.76
N ALA A 271 6.67 8.63 -8.34
CA ALA A 271 5.24 8.38 -8.18
C ALA A 271 4.74 7.63 -9.42
N VAL A 272 4.11 6.48 -9.20
CA VAL A 272 3.50 5.65 -10.23
C VAL A 272 1.98 5.79 -10.13
N ASP A 273 1.38 6.18 -11.24
CA ASP A 273 -0.07 6.20 -11.44
C ASP A 273 -0.46 4.89 -12.13
N VAL A 274 -1.11 4.01 -11.37
CA VAL A 274 -1.45 2.65 -11.77
C VAL A 274 -2.46 2.65 -12.92
N ASP A 275 -3.47 3.52 -12.86
CA ASP A 275 -4.57 3.59 -13.83
C ASP A 275 -4.09 4.07 -15.21
N SER A 276 -3.32 5.15 -15.22
CA SER A 276 -2.79 5.76 -16.45
C SER A 276 -1.55 5.06 -16.97
N LYS A 277 -0.97 4.13 -16.19
CA LYS A 277 0.28 3.42 -16.49
C LYS A 277 1.41 4.39 -16.81
N SER A 278 1.55 5.38 -15.94
CA SER A 278 2.56 6.42 -16.07
C SER A 278 3.29 6.61 -14.76
N TYR A 279 4.41 7.33 -14.82
CA TYR A 279 5.17 7.69 -13.64
C TYR A 279 5.80 9.07 -13.79
N ASP A 280 6.03 9.72 -12.66
CA ASP A 280 6.78 10.96 -12.53
C ASP A 280 7.93 10.76 -11.56
N GLN A 281 9.12 11.25 -11.92
CA GLN A 281 10.27 11.29 -11.02
C GLN A 281 10.14 12.51 -10.09
N LEU A 282 10.07 12.27 -8.79
CA LEU A 282 9.82 13.30 -7.78
C LEU A 282 11.11 13.86 -7.17
N LEU A 283 12.09 12.98 -6.97
CA LEU A 283 13.30 13.33 -6.23
C LEU A 283 14.50 12.48 -6.65
N ASP A 284 15.61 13.16 -6.89
CA ASP A 284 16.95 12.58 -6.91
C ASP A 284 17.54 12.66 -5.51
N ILE A 285 18.04 11.53 -5.02
CA ILE A 285 18.71 11.43 -3.74
C ILE A 285 20.21 11.20 -4.02
N PRO A 286 21.07 12.11 -3.54
CA PRO A 286 22.48 12.17 -3.94
C PRO A 286 23.31 10.98 -3.46
N GLU A 287 22.81 10.18 -2.55
CA GLU A 287 23.48 9.04 -1.92
C GLU A 287 22.48 7.88 -1.82
N THR A 288 22.96 6.70 -1.42
CA THR A 288 22.11 5.52 -1.30
C THR A 288 21.06 5.72 -0.22
N THR A 289 19.78 5.63 -0.62
CA THR A 289 18.65 5.59 0.29
C THR A 289 18.27 4.15 0.59
N GLU A 290 17.97 3.89 1.87
CA GLU A 290 17.52 2.58 2.32
C GLU A 290 16.00 2.52 2.52
N ASN A 291 15.36 3.67 2.78
CA ASN A 291 13.97 3.71 3.18
C ASN A 291 13.20 4.90 2.63
N ILE A 292 11.93 4.61 2.31
CA ILE A 292 10.86 5.56 2.05
C ILE A 292 9.67 5.15 2.92
N TRP A 293 8.89 6.13 3.37
CA TRP A 293 7.64 5.95 4.09
C TRP A 293 6.62 7.00 3.62
N PHE A 294 5.35 6.68 3.77
CA PHE A 294 4.27 7.65 3.60
C PHE A 294 3.62 7.91 4.95
N TYR A 295 3.57 9.18 5.38
CA TYR A 295 3.13 9.55 6.72
C TYR A 295 2.68 11.02 6.77
N HIS A 296 1.63 11.36 7.54
CA HIS A 296 1.08 12.74 7.66
C HIS A 296 0.96 13.48 6.33
N ASN A 297 0.37 12.80 5.34
CA ASN A 297 0.19 13.33 3.99
C ASN A 297 1.51 13.74 3.27
N LYS A 298 2.65 13.21 3.70
CA LYS A 298 3.99 13.48 3.16
C LYS A 298 4.75 12.18 2.89
N VAL A 299 5.67 12.26 1.94
CA VAL A 299 6.65 11.22 1.68
C VAL A 299 7.89 11.51 2.50
N TYR A 300 8.27 10.57 3.36
CA TYR A 300 9.51 10.58 4.13
C TYR A 300 10.52 9.69 3.41
N TYR A 301 11.79 10.09 3.42
CA TYR A 301 12.87 9.32 2.83
C TYR A 301 14.13 9.42 3.68
N GLN A 302 14.94 8.37 3.71
CA GLN A 302 16.17 8.30 4.50
C GLN A 302 17.37 8.07 3.60
N TYR A 303 18.46 8.80 3.78
CA TYR A 303 19.75 8.42 3.19
C TYR A 303 20.88 8.60 4.20
N GLU A 304 21.95 7.85 4.00
CA GLU A 304 23.19 8.03 4.73
C GLU A 304 24.17 8.77 3.83
N ASN A 305 24.76 9.86 4.32
CA ASN A 305 25.76 10.59 3.56
C ASN A 305 27.13 9.88 3.64
N SER A 306 28.08 10.30 2.80
CA SER A 306 29.45 9.77 2.81
C SER A 306 30.22 9.92 4.13
N ALA A 307 29.71 10.68 5.12
CA ALA A 307 30.29 10.79 6.46
C ALA A 307 29.68 9.80 7.47
N GLY A 308 28.66 9.03 7.09
CA GLY A 308 27.93 8.12 7.99
C GLY A 308 26.81 8.79 8.79
N THR A 309 26.44 10.02 8.43
CA THR A 309 25.30 10.72 9.05
C THR A 309 24.02 10.34 8.32
N VAL A 310 23.04 9.86 9.08
CA VAL A 310 21.71 9.58 8.55
C VAL A 310 20.88 10.85 8.49
N ILE A 311 20.24 11.07 7.35
CA ILE A 311 19.36 12.19 7.05
C ILE A 311 17.96 11.67 6.70
N VAL A 312 16.93 12.25 7.32
CA VAL A 312 15.52 12.00 7.03
C VAL A 312 14.91 13.22 6.34
N GLY A 313 14.68 13.10 5.04
CA GLY A 313 13.97 14.08 4.26
C GLY A 313 12.46 13.87 4.27
N THR A 314 11.73 14.94 4.00
CA THR A 314 10.29 14.94 3.76
C THR A 314 9.96 15.76 2.54
N MET A 315 8.95 15.32 1.78
CA MET A 315 8.41 16.06 0.65
C MET A 315 6.89 15.88 0.56
N ASN A 316 6.23 16.81 -0.12
CA ASN A 316 4.84 16.64 -0.54
C ASN A 316 4.76 15.53 -1.61
N LYS A 317 3.57 14.98 -1.81
CA LYS A 317 3.30 13.90 -2.80
C LYS A 317 3.68 14.26 -4.24
N ASP A 318 3.66 15.54 -4.57
CA ASP A 318 4.05 16.08 -5.88
C ASP A 318 5.56 16.36 -5.99
N GLY A 319 6.35 15.96 -4.98
CA GLY A 319 7.78 16.21 -4.89
C GLY A 319 8.14 17.63 -4.44
N THR A 320 7.17 18.52 -4.18
CA THR A 320 7.46 19.88 -3.69
C THR A 320 7.66 19.91 -2.16
N GLY A 321 7.96 21.09 -1.59
CA GLY A 321 7.98 21.26 -0.14
C GLY A 321 9.06 20.44 0.59
N LYS A 322 10.17 20.17 -0.09
CA LYS A 322 11.30 19.37 0.42
C LYS A 322 11.88 20.01 1.69
N ASN A 323 12.02 19.22 2.74
CA ASN A 323 12.63 19.61 4.01
C ASN A 323 13.41 18.44 4.58
N GLU A 324 14.62 18.70 5.05
CA GLU A 324 15.49 17.70 5.68
C GLU A 324 15.52 17.90 7.19
N ARG A 325 15.54 16.79 7.91
CA ARG A 325 15.67 16.68 9.36
C ARG A 325 16.38 15.37 9.71
N LEU A 326 16.68 15.16 10.99
CA LEU A 326 17.59 14.13 11.48
C LEU A 326 19.01 14.28 10.91
N GLU A 327 19.96 14.58 11.78
CA GLU A 327 21.40 14.58 11.47
C GLU A 327 22.07 13.77 12.58
N ALA A 328 21.99 12.46 12.46
CA ALA A 328 22.44 11.54 13.49
C ALA A 328 23.54 10.64 12.94
N ASP A 329 24.76 10.85 13.42
CA ASP A 329 25.91 10.02 13.07
C ASP A 329 25.67 8.58 13.53
N HIS A 330 25.69 7.65 12.57
CA HIS A 330 25.52 6.22 12.81
C HIS A 330 24.16 5.83 13.44
N ALA A 331 23.09 6.57 13.13
CA ALA A 331 21.73 6.11 13.44
C ALA A 331 21.33 4.91 12.57
N ARG A 332 20.54 4.00 13.13
CA ARG A 332 20.02 2.81 12.43
C ARG A 332 18.60 2.49 12.85
N SER A 333 17.92 1.62 12.11
CA SER A 333 16.51 1.26 12.37
C SER A 333 15.63 2.50 12.55
N VAL A 334 15.72 3.43 11.60
CA VAL A 334 14.95 4.67 11.63
C VAL A 334 13.51 4.37 11.27
N THR A 335 12.56 4.91 12.03
CA THR A 335 11.13 4.69 11.85
C THR A 335 10.38 5.97 12.14
N VAL A 336 9.38 6.30 11.34
CA VAL A 336 8.43 7.38 11.63
C VAL A 336 7.18 6.75 12.24
N ASN A 337 6.76 7.26 13.40
CA ASN A 337 5.55 6.80 14.08
C ASN A 337 4.97 7.98 14.90
N ARG A 338 3.68 8.28 14.68
CA ARG A 338 2.99 9.42 15.31
C ARG A 338 3.79 10.72 15.08
N ASP A 339 3.93 11.53 16.11
CA ASP A 339 4.61 12.81 16.04
C ASP A 339 6.14 12.69 16.15
N TYR A 340 6.72 11.49 15.96
CA TYR A 340 8.12 11.21 16.26
C TYR A 340 8.85 10.43 15.15
N ILE A 341 10.14 10.73 15.02
CA ILE A 341 11.13 9.86 14.38
C ILE A 341 11.82 9.07 15.47
N TYR A 342 11.76 7.75 15.41
CA TYR A 342 12.49 6.84 16.28
C TYR A 342 13.71 6.30 15.55
N TYR A 343 14.80 6.10 16.29
CA TYR A 343 16.03 5.58 15.74
C TYR A 343 16.90 4.98 16.84
N VAL A 344 17.71 4.00 16.47
CA VAL A 344 18.72 3.41 17.34
C VAL A 344 20.04 4.14 17.13
N MET A 345 20.62 4.64 18.21
CA MET A 345 21.93 5.29 18.21
C MET A 345 22.98 4.38 18.83
N ASP A 346 24.11 4.25 18.13
CA ASP A 346 25.32 3.67 18.69
C ASP A 346 26.05 4.68 19.56
N ASN A 347 26.21 4.35 20.84
CA ASN A 347 27.05 5.14 21.72
C ASN A 347 28.50 4.67 21.53
N SER A 348 29.41 5.58 21.18
CA SER A 348 30.83 5.26 21.01
C SER A 348 31.41 4.57 22.26
N GLY A 349 31.56 3.25 22.21
CA GLY A 349 32.05 2.42 23.33
C GLY A 349 31.02 2.10 24.42
N GLY A 350 29.73 2.37 24.18
CA GLY A 350 28.62 2.09 25.08
C GLY A 350 27.54 1.21 24.44
N THR A 351 26.50 0.89 25.20
CA THR A 351 25.32 0.19 24.68
C THR A 351 24.52 1.07 23.72
N PRO A 352 23.93 0.50 22.65
CA PRO A 352 23.02 1.24 21.79
C PRO A 352 21.77 1.64 22.57
N ALA A 353 21.14 2.74 22.18
CA ALA A 353 19.92 3.24 22.80
C ALA A 353 18.87 3.60 21.75
N LEU A 354 17.60 3.40 22.10
CA LEU A 354 16.46 3.93 21.35
C LEU A 354 16.32 5.42 21.67
N TRP A 355 16.27 6.23 20.63
CA TRP A 355 16.02 7.66 20.68
C TRP A 355 14.75 7.99 19.90
N ARG A 356 14.16 9.12 20.25
CA ARG A 356 13.13 9.76 19.45
C ARG A 356 13.43 11.23 19.24
N GLU A 357 13.02 11.77 18.10
CA GLU A 357 12.99 13.19 17.77
C GLU A 357 11.55 13.62 17.45
N ASP A 358 11.09 14.70 18.06
CA ASP A 358 9.80 15.32 17.79
C ASP A 358 9.75 15.95 16.39
N LEU A 359 8.75 15.58 15.59
CA LEU A 359 8.61 16.03 14.21
C LEU A 359 8.40 17.54 14.06
N GLU A 360 7.81 18.21 15.06
CA GLU A 360 7.50 19.64 15.01
C GLU A 360 8.62 20.49 15.61
N ASN A 361 9.01 20.19 16.85
CA ASN A 361 9.88 21.05 17.64
C ASN A 361 11.33 20.55 17.73
N ARG A 362 11.63 19.38 17.15
CA ARG A 362 12.98 18.77 17.05
C ARG A 362 13.62 18.40 18.39
N GLN A 363 12.82 18.29 19.46
CA GLN A 363 13.34 17.83 20.73
C GLN A 363 13.68 16.34 20.65
N THR A 364 14.93 16.02 20.99
CA THR A 364 15.39 14.63 21.07
C THR A 364 15.29 14.12 22.50
N LYS A 365 14.99 12.82 22.64
CA LYS A 365 14.90 12.14 23.93
C LYS A 365 15.37 10.71 23.80
N SER A 366 16.31 10.32 24.68
CA SER A 366 16.67 8.91 24.87
C SER A 366 15.54 8.20 25.62
N MET A 367 15.05 7.10 25.05
CA MET A 367 13.86 6.39 25.50
C MET A 367 14.20 5.13 26.27
N PHE A 368 15.14 4.35 25.74
CA PHE A 368 15.51 3.04 26.27
C PHE A 368 16.97 2.73 25.97
N GLN A 369 17.67 2.22 26.96
CA GLN A 369 19.01 1.70 26.80
C GLN A 369 18.91 0.19 26.57
N PHE A 370 19.28 -0.28 25.38
CA PHE A 370 19.25 -1.71 25.09
C PHE A 370 20.21 -2.48 26.04
N PRO A 371 19.92 -3.76 26.34
CA PRO A 371 20.77 -4.59 27.19
C PRO A 371 22.22 -4.66 26.70
N SER A 372 23.17 -4.83 27.63
CA SER A 372 24.61 -4.73 27.34
C SER A 372 25.17 -5.82 26.43
N ALA A 373 25.80 -5.37 25.34
CA ALA A 373 26.46 -6.11 24.27
C ALA A 373 27.76 -6.81 24.71
N SER A 374 27.80 -7.48 25.87
CA SER A 374 28.88 -8.46 26.09
C SER A 374 28.80 -9.65 25.12
N SER A 375 27.70 -9.79 24.36
CA SER A 375 27.57 -10.84 23.34
C SER A 375 26.63 -10.56 22.15
N GLY A 376 25.95 -9.41 22.02
CA GLY A 376 25.02 -9.22 20.89
C GLY A 376 24.72 -7.79 20.43
N GLU A 377 24.28 -7.67 19.18
CA GLU A 377 24.00 -6.44 18.44
C GLU A 377 22.50 -6.27 18.16
N VAL A 378 21.98 -5.04 18.25
CA VAL A 378 20.59 -4.74 17.86
C VAL A 378 20.50 -4.65 16.33
N THR A 379 20.02 -5.69 15.67
CA THR A 379 20.01 -5.76 14.19
C THR A 379 18.81 -5.07 13.57
N LYS A 380 17.69 -4.99 14.30
CA LYS A 380 16.46 -4.33 13.86
C LYS A 380 15.68 -3.79 15.04
N ALA A 381 15.04 -2.65 14.87
CA ALA A 381 14.04 -2.13 15.79
C ALA A 381 12.89 -1.51 14.99
N GLU A 382 11.66 -1.88 15.33
CA GLU A 382 10.44 -1.37 14.72
C GLU A 382 9.50 -0.83 15.81
N ILE A 383 8.78 0.24 15.49
CA ILE A 383 7.91 0.94 16.45
C ILE A 383 6.47 0.90 15.96
N THR A 384 5.59 0.34 16.78
CA THR A 384 4.14 0.36 16.60
C THR A 384 3.49 0.89 17.87
N GLY A 385 2.63 1.89 17.74
CA GLY A 385 2.09 2.63 18.87
C GLY A 385 3.12 2.99 19.93
N ASN A 386 2.94 2.45 21.14
CA ASN A 386 3.82 2.69 22.28
C ASN A 386 4.85 1.57 22.53
N GLN A 387 4.99 0.63 21.60
CA GLN A 387 5.86 -0.53 21.72
C GLN A 387 7.03 -0.47 20.73
N CYS A 388 8.18 -0.95 21.19
CA CYS A 388 9.38 -1.15 20.38
C CYS A 388 9.70 -2.64 20.31
N PHE A 389 9.59 -3.22 19.12
CA PHE A 389 10.00 -4.58 18.84
C PHE A 389 11.40 -4.55 18.27
N TYR A 390 12.35 -5.22 18.94
CA TYR A 390 13.73 -5.22 18.51
C TYR A 390 14.35 -6.60 18.53
N ALA A 391 15.22 -6.85 17.56
CA ALA A 391 16.00 -8.07 17.43
C ALA A 391 17.40 -7.85 18.02
N LEU A 392 17.82 -8.75 18.90
CA LEU A 392 19.15 -8.79 19.48
C LEU A 392 19.86 -10.05 19.00
N GLU A 393 20.89 -9.89 18.17
CA GLU A 393 21.66 -11.00 17.63
C GLU A 393 22.92 -11.26 18.45
N ALA A 394 23.05 -12.47 18.99
CA ALA A 394 24.22 -12.91 19.74
C ALA A 394 24.71 -14.28 19.27
N GLY A 395 25.92 -14.33 18.69
CA GLY A 395 26.55 -15.59 18.27
C GLY A 395 25.74 -16.35 17.21
N GLY A 396 25.11 -15.63 16.27
CA GLY A 396 24.28 -16.19 15.20
C GLY A 396 22.88 -16.63 15.61
N ASN A 397 22.46 -16.32 16.85
CA ASN A 397 21.07 -16.49 17.28
C ASN A 397 20.45 -15.12 17.51
N SER A 398 19.30 -14.88 16.90
CA SER A 398 18.52 -13.67 17.11
C SER A 398 17.39 -13.90 18.12
N GLU A 399 17.20 -12.96 19.03
CA GLU A 399 16.13 -12.94 20.01
C GLU A 399 15.30 -11.67 19.83
N ILE A 400 13.98 -11.81 19.82
CA ILE A 400 13.04 -10.71 19.63
C ILE A 400 12.49 -10.30 21.00
N TYR A 401 12.52 -9.00 21.26
CA TYR A 401 12.03 -8.38 22.48
C TYR A 401 10.98 -7.32 22.15
N CYS A 402 10.01 -7.15 23.04
CA CYS A 402 9.06 -6.05 23.06
C CYS A 402 9.35 -5.16 24.27
N TYR A 403 9.64 -3.90 24.01
CA TYR A 403 9.79 -2.85 25.01
C TYR A 403 8.58 -1.92 24.98
N ASN A 404 7.81 -1.88 26.07
CA ASN A 404 6.71 -0.93 26.22
C ASN A 404 7.25 0.41 26.73
N MET A 405 7.02 1.48 25.96
CA MET A 405 7.57 2.80 26.25
C MET A 405 6.93 3.49 27.45
N ASP A 406 5.71 3.11 27.84
CA ASP A 406 4.99 3.70 28.96
C ASP A 406 5.32 3.00 30.28
N THR A 407 5.15 1.67 30.32
CA THR A 407 5.39 0.85 31.51
C THR A 407 6.88 0.63 31.76
N LYS A 408 7.72 0.84 30.74
CA LYS A 408 9.17 0.55 30.75
C LYS A 408 9.49 -0.94 30.88
N GLU A 409 8.50 -1.80 30.69
CA GLU A 409 8.69 -3.25 30.68
C GLU A 409 9.39 -3.69 29.39
N ASN A 410 10.30 -4.66 29.52
CA ASN A 410 11.00 -5.26 28.40
C ASN A 410 10.87 -6.78 28.48
N LYS A 411 10.18 -7.38 27.51
CA LYS A 411 9.83 -8.81 27.51
C LYS A 411 10.43 -9.47 26.28
N LYS A 412 11.04 -10.65 26.45
CA LYS A 412 11.40 -11.52 25.32
C LYS A 412 10.14 -12.15 24.73
N ILE A 413 9.95 -12.02 23.42
CA ILE A 413 8.79 -12.51 22.68
C ILE A 413 9.11 -13.82 21.97
N ALA A 414 10.23 -13.90 21.25
CA ALA A 414 10.56 -15.07 20.45
C ALA A 414 12.07 -15.26 20.23
N ASP A 415 12.45 -16.46 19.79
CA ASP A 415 13.76 -16.76 19.18
C ASP A 415 13.60 -16.76 17.66
N GLY A 416 14.35 -15.91 16.95
CA GLY A 416 14.31 -15.77 15.51
C GLY A 416 14.61 -14.35 15.02
N GLU A 417 14.63 -14.17 13.71
CA GLU A 417 14.84 -12.88 13.06
C GLU A 417 13.51 -12.15 12.89
N LEU A 418 13.44 -10.89 13.34
CA LEU A 418 12.27 -10.04 13.19
C LEU A 418 12.08 -9.68 11.70
N GLN A 419 11.01 -10.18 11.10
CA GLN A 419 10.73 -9.97 9.68
C GLN A 419 9.83 -8.75 9.47
N ASN A 420 8.73 -8.66 10.21
CA ASN A 420 7.75 -7.57 10.05
C ASN A 420 6.82 -7.45 11.26
N LEU A 421 6.09 -6.33 11.36
CA LEU A 421 4.98 -6.11 12.29
C LEU A 421 3.72 -5.78 11.48
N TYR A 422 2.60 -6.43 11.79
CA TYR A 422 1.33 -6.19 11.08
C TYR A 422 0.13 -6.60 11.90
N ASN A 423 -0.91 -5.75 11.94
CA ASN A 423 -2.20 -6.02 12.60
C ASN A 423 -2.06 -6.62 14.02
N GLY A 424 -1.26 -5.98 14.89
CA GLY A 424 -1.08 -6.46 16.26
C GLY A 424 -0.24 -7.74 16.41
N ASP A 425 0.40 -8.22 15.34
CA ASP A 425 1.21 -9.43 15.32
C ASP A 425 2.66 -9.17 14.92
N VAL A 426 3.54 -10.00 15.47
CA VAL A 426 4.98 -10.05 15.17
C VAL A 426 5.24 -11.21 14.21
N TYR A 427 5.80 -10.89 13.05
CA TYR A 427 6.20 -11.87 12.04
C TYR A 427 7.70 -12.07 12.09
N TYR A 428 8.10 -13.32 12.22
CA TYR A 428 9.50 -13.66 12.40
C TYR A 428 9.86 -14.99 11.75
N SER A 429 11.15 -15.16 11.44
CA SER A 429 11.67 -16.38 10.86
C SER A 429 12.68 -17.05 11.78
N ARG A 430 12.82 -18.37 11.64
CA ARG A 430 13.87 -19.15 12.29
C ARG A 430 14.36 -20.23 11.35
N GLY A 431 15.67 -20.35 11.25
CA GLY A 431 16.29 -21.38 10.42
C GLY A 431 17.62 -20.90 9.89
N ASP A 432 18.14 -21.67 8.93
CA ASP A 432 19.34 -21.33 8.17
C ASP A 432 19.20 -21.89 6.75
N GLU A 433 20.16 -21.56 5.88
CA GLU A 433 20.17 -22.01 4.48
C GLU A 433 20.16 -23.54 4.32
N ASN A 434 20.56 -24.31 5.35
CA ASN A 434 20.59 -25.77 5.29
C ASN A 434 19.26 -26.41 5.70
N SER A 435 18.61 -25.84 6.71
CA SER A 435 17.37 -26.35 7.31
C SER A 435 16.10 -25.70 6.74
N GLY A 436 16.26 -24.61 6.01
CA GLY A 436 15.17 -23.75 5.56
C GLY A 436 14.75 -22.76 6.65
N PHE A 437 14.18 -21.64 6.22
CA PHE A 437 13.62 -20.62 7.09
C PHE A 437 12.15 -20.92 7.35
N THR A 438 11.81 -21.15 8.62
CA THR A 438 10.42 -21.34 9.07
C THR A 438 9.86 -20.03 9.56
N PHE A 439 8.70 -19.63 9.03
CA PHE A 439 8.02 -18.39 9.34
C PHE A 439 6.95 -18.59 10.39
N TYR A 440 6.82 -17.61 11.26
CA TYR A 440 5.89 -17.60 12.37
C TYR A 440 5.21 -16.25 12.48
N LYS A 441 3.99 -16.32 13.00
CA LYS A 441 3.19 -15.20 13.50
C LYS A 441 3.00 -15.42 14.99
N ILE A 442 3.14 -14.37 15.79
CA ILE A 442 2.88 -14.41 17.23
C ILE A 442 2.26 -13.09 17.65
N ALA A 443 1.29 -13.11 18.56
CA ALA A 443 0.71 -11.88 19.06
C ALA A 443 1.78 -11.00 19.73
N GLN A 444 1.57 -9.68 19.74
CA GLN A 444 2.50 -8.72 20.34
C GLN A 444 2.77 -8.95 21.83
N ASP A 445 1.80 -9.52 22.55
CA ASP A 445 1.97 -9.91 23.95
C ASP A 445 2.82 -11.18 24.12
N GLY A 446 3.18 -11.85 23.02
CA GLY A 446 3.97 -13.08 22.97
C GLY A 446 3.16 -14.36 23.20
N GLU A 447 1.84 -14.29 23.22
CA GLU A 447 0.96 -15.46 23.22
C GLU A 447 0.53 -15.82 21.77
N ASP A 448 -0.18 -16.94 21.60
CA ASP A 448 -0.78 -17.35 20.32
C ASP A 448 0.16 -17.39 19.11
N LYS A 449 1.10 -18.34 19.17
CA LYS A 449 2.05 -18.60 18.10
C LYS A 449 1.47 -19.51 17.01
N THR A 450 1.49 -19.01 15.77
CA THR A 450 1.15 -19.76 14.56
C THR A 450 2.40 -19.95 13.68
N GLU A 451 2.60 -21.17 13.17
CA GLU A 451 3.64 -21.45 12.18
C GLU A 451 3.04 -21.37 10.78
N LEU A 452 3.66 -20.57 9.90
CA LEU A 452 3.13 -20.27 8.56
C LEU A 452 3.65 -21.21 7.48
N GLY A 453 4.87 -21.74 7.65
CA GLY A 453 5.50 -22.67 6.70
C GLY A 453 7.03 -22.56 6.72
N THR A 454 7.69 -23.50 6.04
CA THR A 454 9.16 -23.54 5.90
C THR A 454 9.56 -23.47 4.44
N ALA A 455 10.40 -22.49 4.10
CA ALA A 455 10.92 -22.27 2.75
C ALA A 455 12.44 -22.45 2.73
N HIS A 456 12.99 -22.85 1.58
CA HIS A 456 14.39 -23.29 1.44
C HIS A 456 15.20 -22.43 0.46
N GLY A 457 14.62 -21.35 -0.07
CA GLY A 457 15.37 -20.32 -0.79
C GLY A 457 16.07 -19.37 0.17
N GLN A 458 16.90 -18.48 -0.38
CA GLN A 458 17.37 -17.32 0.38
C GLN A 458 16.21 -16.31 0.42
N THR A 459 15.53 -16.21 1.55
CA THR A 459 14.44 -15.23 1.70
C THR A 459 15.00 -13.82 1.68
N ILE A 460 14.49 -13.01 0.76
CA ILE A 460 14.95 -11.62 0.57
C ILE A 460 14.00 -10.64 1.27
N GLY A 461 12.72 -10.99 1.39
CA GLY A 461 11.73 -10.15 2.03
C GLY A 461 10.35 -10.79 2.12
N ILE A 462 9.56 -10.29 3.06
CA ILE A 462 8.13 -10.61 3.20
C ILE A 462 7.34 -9.30 3.26
N ASP A 463 6.26 -9.26 2.51
CA ASP A 463 5.25 -8.21 2.55
C ASP A 463 3.95 -8.78 3.08
N LEU A 464 3.31 -8.07 4.00
CA LEU A 464 2.05 -8.48 4.61
C LEU A 464 0.91 -7.64 4.01
N LEU A 465 -0.06 -8.34 3.43
CA LEU A 465 -1.09 -7.81 2.54
C LEU A 465 -2.45 -8.35 3.01
N LYS A 466 -3.09 -7.67 3.96
CA LYS A 466 -4.36 -8.11 4.56
C LYS A 466 -4.22 -9.49 5.21
N ASP A 467 -4.91 -10.50 4.71
CA ASP A 467 -4.86 -11.88 5.20
C ASP A 467 -3.77 -12.73 4.53
N ARG A 468 -2.88 -12.09 3.76
CA ARG A 468 -1.84 -12.74 2.96
C ARG A 468 -0.44 -12.25 3.27
N MET A 469 0.54 -13.09 2.96
CA MET A 469 1.97 -12.77 2.97
C MET A 469 2.56 -13.01 1.59
N LEU A 470 3.05 -11.97 0.93
CA LEU A 470 3.86 -12.10 -0.28
C LEU A 470 5.31 -12.31 0.12
N MET A 471 5.84 -13.49 -0.19
CA MET A 471 7.23 -13.81 0.09
C MET A 471 8.06 -13.80 -1.19
N ARG A 472 9.28 -13.25 -1.09
CA ARG A 472 10.29 -13.28 -2.14
C ARG A 472 11.48 -14.15 -1.72
N GLU A 473 11.82 -15.09 -2.57
CA GLU A 473 13.01 -15.94 -2.44
C GLU A 473 13.93 -15.80 -3.64
N TYR A 474 15.24 -15.76 -3.37
CA TYR A 474 16.27 -15.85 -4.38
C TYR A 474 16.74 -17.30 -4.51
N PHE A 475 16.93 -17.75 -5.75
CA PHE A 475 17.60 -19.02 -6.05
C PHE A 475 18.76 -18.83 -6.99
N GLU A 476 19.81 -19.62 -6.76
CA GLU A 476 20.92 -19.83 -7.66
C GLU A 476 21.06 -21.32 -7.99
N GLU A 477 21.20 -21.64 -9.26
CA GLU A 477 21.52 -22.99 -9.74
C GLU A 477 22.82 -22.91 -10.57
N TYR A 478 23.75 -23.82 -10.27
CA TYR A 478 25.07 -23.87 -10.91
C TYR A 478 25.23 -25.17 -11.71
N ASP A 479 25.53 -25.05 -13.00
CA ASP A 479 25.93 -26.18 -13.84
C ASP A 479 27.45 -26.29 -13.88
N SER A 480 27.98 -27.19 -13.05
CA SER A 480 29.42 -27.48 -12.99
C SER A 480 30.00 -28.06 -14.28
N SER A 481 29.18 -28.61 -15.18
CA SER A 481 29.64 -29.17 -16.45
C SER A 481 29.88 -28.10 -17.53
N GLN A 482 29.17 -26.97 -17.43
CA GLN A 482 29.26 -25.85 -18.37
C GLN A 482 29.90 -24.59 -17.75
N GLU A 483 30.30 -24.65 -16.48
CA GLU A 483 30.77 -23.49 -15.70
C GLU A 483 29.82 -22.29 -15.83
N ASN A 484 28.51 -22.56 -15.74
CA ASN A 484 27.47 -21.56 -15.92
C ASN A 484 26.51 -21.52 -14.73
N MET A 485 25.91 -20.36 -14.49
CA MET A 485 25.00 -20.11 -13.37
C MET A 485 23.70 -19.48 -13.86
N ALA A 486 22.58 -19.91 -13.29
CA ALA A 486 21.28 -19.29 -13.49
C ALA A 486 20.74 -18.87 -12.13
N TYR A 487 20.15 -17.68 -12.08
CA TYR A 487 19.58 -17.12 -10.86
C TYR A 487 18.24 -16.47 -11.15
N GLY A 488 17.45 -16.24 -10.11
CA GLY A 488 16.24 -15.45 -10.20
C GLY A 488 15.43 -15.42 -8.92
N ASP A 489 14.46 -14.52 -8.91
CA ASP A 489 13.52 -14.33 -7.82
C ASP A 489 12.25 -15.14 -8.05
N LEU A 490 11.80 -15.81 -7.00
CA LEU A 490 10.51 -16.45 -6.90
C LEU A 490 9.62 -15.65 -5.94
N LEU A 491 8.39 -15.40 -6.36
CA LEU A 491 7.35 -14.72 -5.58
C LEU A 491 6.18 -15.68 -5.37
N PHE A 492 5.68 -15.79 -4.14
CA PHE A 492 4.47 -16.54 -3.85
C PHE A 492 3.70 -15.98 -2.66
N LEU A 493 2.38 -16.19 -2.69
CA LEU A 493 1.44 -15.67 -1.70
C LEU A 493 0.99 -16.76 -0.74
N LEU A 494 1.25 -16.54 0.54
CA LEU A 494 0.84 -17.40 1.64
C LEU A 494 -0.37 -16.80 2.38
N ASN A 495 -1.13 -17.64 3.06
CA ASN A 495 -2.21 -17.24 3.97
C ASN A 495 -1.65 -17.12 5.41
N LEU A 496 -2.15 -16.17 6.20
CA LEU A 496 -1.62 -15.92 7.55
C LEU A 496 -2.07 -16.95 8.62
N GLU A 497 -2.96 -17.89 8.27
CA GLU A 497 -3.55 -18.86 9.19
C GLU A 497 -3.46 -20.32 8.70
N GLU A 498 -3.16 -20.57 7.42
CA GLU A 498 -3.24 -21.91 6.81
C GLU A 498 -1.89 -22.59 6.52
N LYS A 499 -1.16 -23.00 7.57
CA LYS A 499 0.16 -23.68 7.46
C LYS A 499 0.23 -24.79 6.40
N THR A 500 -0.75 -25.68 6.39
CA THR A 500 -0.69 -26.90 5.55
C THR A 500 -0.80 -26.55 4.07
N ASP A 501 -1.62 -25.55 3.74
CA ASP A 501 -1.80 -25.13 2.36
C ASP A 501 -0.64 -24.23 1.92
N ASN A 502 -0.13 -23.38 2.80
CA ASN A 502 1.12 -22.66 2.57
C ASN A 502 2.29 -23.60 2.23
N GLN A 503 2.48 -24.68 2.99
CA GLN A 503 3.56 -25.62 2.73
C GLN A 503 3.41 -26.33 1.37
N LYS A 504 2.18 -26.58 0.91
CA LYS A 504 1.95 -27.13 -0.44
C LYS A 504 2.36 -26.12 -1.51
N VAL A 505 1.96 -24.86 -1.35
CA VAL A 505 2.33 -23.76 -2.26
C VAL A 505 3.85 -23.66 -2.34
N ILE A 506 4.55 -23.49 -1.21
CA ILE A 506 6.02 -23.41 -1.13
C ILE A 506 6.68 -24.58 -1.89
N ASN A 507 6.35 -25.82 -1.51
CA ASN A 507 6.98 -27.01 -2.07
C ASN A 507 6.79 -27.09 -3.60
N SER A 508 5.59 -26.73 -4.08
CA SER A 508 5.28 -26.77 -5.51
C SER A 508 6.00 -25.67 -6.29
N SER A 509 6.00 -24.44 -5.76
CA SER A 509 6.59 -23.27 -6.41
C SER A 509 8.11 -23.39 -6.48
N GLU A 510 8.78 -23.76 -5.39
CA GLU A 510 10.24 -23.96 -5.39
C GLU A 510 10.66 -25.08 -6.35
N SER A 511 9.94 -26.20 -6.36
CA SER A 511 10.28 -27.34 -7.21
C SER A 511 10.17 -26.97 -8.69
N ASN A 512 9.11 -26.26 -9.06
CA ASN A 512 8.94 -25.78 -10.43
C ASN A 512 10.01 -24.74 -10.79
N PHE A 513 10.33 -23.80 -9.90
CA PHE A 513 11.34 -22.77 -10.11
C PHE A 513 12.73 -23.35 -10.38
N LYS A 514 13.18 -24.27 -9.51
CA LYS A 514 14.47 -24.97 -9.66
C LYS A 514 14.54 -25.74 -10.98
N ASN A 515 13.43 -26.36 -11.40
CA ASN A 515 13.38 -27.04 -12.71
C ASN A 515 13.50 -26.07 -13.89
N GLU A 516 12.89 -24.88 -13.81
CA GLU A 516 13.04 -23.86 -14.84
C GLU A 516 14.48 -23.33 -14.92
N LEU A 517 15.11 -23.00 -13.79
CA LEU A 517 16.51 -22.56 -13.76
C LEU A 517 17.44 -23.59 -14.41
N ARG A 518 17.23 -24.88 -14.13
CA ARG A 518 18.00 -25.97 -14.77
C ARG A 518 17.74 -26.10 -16.26
N ARG A 519 16.50 -25.89 -16.73
CA ARG A 519 16.20 -25.85 -18.17
C ARG A 519 16.92 -24.69 -18.86
N LYS A 520 16.98 -23.51 -18.22
CA LYS A 520 17.73 -22.35 -18.71
C LYS A 520 19.22 -22.66 -18.86
N LEU A 521 19.84 -23.29 -17.85
CA LEU A 521 21.25 -23.73 -17.90
C LEU A 521 21.54 -24.69 -19.05
N GLN A 522 20.58 -25.55 -19.41
CA GLN A 522 20.71 -26.52 -20.50
C GLN A 522 20.48 -25.91 -21.90
N GLY A 523 20.21 -24.61 -22.00
CA GLY A 523 19.92 -23.95 -23.27
C GLY A 523 18.61 -24.41 -23.92
N ILE A 524 17.73 -25.07 -23.17
CA ILE A 524 16.42 -25.50 -23.64
C ILE A 524 15.48 -24.29 -23.56
N THR A 525 15.53 -23.46 -24.61
CA THR A 525 14.55 -22.38 -24.83
C THR A 525 13.41 -22.95 -25.68
N ASP A 526 12.17 -22.85 -25.20
CA ASP A 526 11.02 -23.18 -26.04
C ASP A 526 10.92 -22.10 -27.15
N ASP A 527 10.83 -22.54 -28.41
CA ASP A 527 10.83 -21.71 -29.65
C ASP A 527 9.59 -20.79 -29.82
N GLY A 528 8.99 -20.32 -28.73
CA GLY A 528 8.07 -19.18 -28.73
C GLY A 528 8.75 -18.07 -27.94
N GLY A 529 9.02 -16.91 -28.53
CA GLY A 529 9.68 -15.82 -27.81
C GLY A 529 8.96 -15.50 -26.50
N PHE A 530 9.61 -15.77 -25.37
CA PHE A 530 9.12 -15.46 -24.03
C PHE A 530 10.02 -14.39 -23.41
N GLN A 531 9.41 -13.22 -23.20
CA GLN A 531 9.85 -12.28 -22.18
C GLN A 531 9.85 -13.00 -20.83
N GLN A 532 10.67 -12.55 -19.89
CA GLN A 532 10.52 -12.77 -18.46
C GLN A 532 9.02 -12.81 -18.08
N THR A 533 8.49 -14.01 -17.76
CA THR A 533 7.11 -14.22 -17.29
C THR A 533 7.17 -15.38 -16.30
N SER A 534 7.12 -15.13 -14.98
CA SER A 534 5.92 -14.91 -14.15
C SER A 534 5.30 -16.25 -13.68
N TRP A 535 5.35 -16.50 -12.37
CA TRP A 535 4.92 -17.75 -11.71
C TRP A 535 3.46 -17.75 -11.23
N THR A 536 2.89 -18.95 -11.05
CA THR A 536 1.61 -19.27 -10.40
C THR A 536 1.64 -19.08 -8.90
#